data_AF-A0A2E5GX53-F1
#
_entry.id   AF-A0A2E5GX53-F1
#
_cell.length_a   1.000
_cell.length_b   1.000
_cell.length_c   1.000
_cell.angle_alpha   90.00
_cell.angle_beta   90.00
_cell.angle_gamma   90.00
#
_symmetry.space_group_name_H-M   'P 1'
#
loop_
_entity.id
_entity.type
_entity.pdbx_description
1 polymer ?
#
loop_
_entity_poly.entity_id
_entity_poly.type
_entity_poly.pdbx_seq_one_letter_code
_entity_poly.pdbx_strand_id
1 'polypeptide(L)'
;MWSQLSQRCWFLALATGLGLTACVDNLSETEASVDPQEPPFIIRSTEEDWVILEKRIKEAFEQRLDLLPMGDLVAKIGLTFLGTPYAPNTLDPAGEEGLVVEVQELDCVTFVETVLALSRVVHDLGVAGYRETSSQEIRRSYWEQLEALRYRDGHLDGYLSRLHYFSDWIKDNAKLGVVEEVFESYPARIDTEPITFMTAHPDAYWQLREDPTLVPAMKKIEEDLSQQSRAYIPEINIYDVEQDILNGDIVAATSSLAGLDIAHTGIAIRKEGRVHLLHAPLVGGVVQVSAKPLAERILDLERQDGVMIARPLD
;
A
#
# COMPACT_ATOMS: atom_id res chain seq x y z
N MET A 1 -23.16 32.38 41.32
CA MET A 1 -22.69 31.90 42.65
C MET A 1 -23.82 31.03 43.21
N TRP A 2 -23.56 30.04 44.08
CA TRP A 2 -24.51 29.03 44.58
C TRP A 2 -24.72 27.89 43.57
N SER A 3 -24.09 26.72 43.60
CA SER A 3 -23.58 25.81 44.66
C SER A 3 -24.64 25.29 45.62
N GLN A 4 -24.95 24.00 45.42
CA GLN A 4 -25.36 22.97 46.40
C GLN A 4 -26.56 23.25 47.30
N LEU A 5 -27.50 22.31 47.33
CA LEU A 5 -27.90 21.66 48.58
C LEU A 5 -28.73 20.41 48.31
N SER A 6 -28.10 19.27 48.55
CA SER A 6 -28.73 17.99 48.83
C SER A 6 -29.49 18.06 50.16
N GLN A 7 -30.64 17.41 50.27
CA GLN A 7 -31.01 16.72 51.50
C GLN A 7 -32.07 15.63 51.24
N ARG A 8 -31.81 14.47 51.84
CA ARG A 8 -32.51 13.20 51.70
C ARG A 8 -33.71 13.09 52.64
N CYS A 9 -34.73 12.39 52.12
CA CYS A 9 -35.60 11.39 52.75
C CYS A 9 -36.39 11.73 54.02
N TRP A 10 -37.73 11.67 53.87
CA TRP A 10 -38.65 11.17 54.89
C TRP A 10 -39.49 10.03 54.31
N PHE A 11 -39.81 9.07 55.18
CA PHE A 11 -40.43 7.78 54.91
C PHE A 11 -41.96 7.78 55.06
N LEU A 12 -42.59 6.78 54.42
CA LEU A 12 -43.81 6.03 54.79
C LEU A 12 -45.23 6.61 54.57
N ALA A 13 -45.98 5.97 53.65
CA ALA A 13 -47.26 5.25 53.87
C ALA A 13 -47.99 5.04 52.51
N LEU A 14 -48.06 3.81 51.96
CA LEU A 14 -49.08 2.74 52.16
C LEU A 14 -50.41 2.91 51.38
N ALA A 15 -50.58 2.01 50.39
CA ALA A 15 -51.80 1.42 49.81
C ALA A 15 -52.84 2.37 49.15
N THR A 16 -53.35 2.15 47.94
CA THR A 16 -53.99 0.97 47.31
C THR A 16 -53.94 1.18 45.77
N GLY A 17 -53.62 0.20 44.92
CA GLY A 17 -54.45 -0.95 44.55
C GLY A 17 -55.21 -0.68 43.24
N LEU A 18 -54.68 -1.15 42.10
CA LEU A 18 -55.40 -1.72 40.95
C LEU A 18 -54.40 -2.08 39.85
N GLY A 19 -54.34 -3.37 39.52
CA GLY A 19 -53.37 -3.92 38.57
C GLY A 19 -53.70 -3.60 37.13
N LEU A 20 -52.64 -3.56 36.31
CA LEU A 20 -52.66 -3.86 34.88
C LEU A 20 -51.27 -4.40 34.53
N THR A 21 -51.26 -5.70 34.22
CA THR A 21 -50.42 -6.41 33.24
C THR A 21 -49.05 -5.83 32.90
N ALA A 22 -48.02 -6.63 33.20
CA ALA A 22 -46.67 -6.50 32.69
C ALA A 22 -46.64 -6.41 31.15
N CYS A 23 -45.98 -5.37 30.64
CA CYS A 23 -45.27 -5.45 29.37
C CYS A 23 -43.79 -5.47 29.73
N VAL A 24 -43.18 -6.64 29.57
CA VAL A 24 -41.73 -6.79 29.55
C VAL A 24 -41.30 -6.13 28.24
N ASP A 25 -40.59 -5.00 28.33
CA ASP A 25 -39.94 -4.40 27.17
C ASP A 25 -38.86 -5.35 26.69
N ASN A 26 -39.23 -6.17 25.70
CA ASN A 26 -38.34 -6.97 24.89
C ASN A 26 -37.61 -6.01 23.94
N LEU A 27 -36.65 -5.25 24.46
CA LEU A 27 -35.67 -4.56 23.63
C LEU A 27 -34.64 -5.59 23.18
N SER A 28 -34.98 -6.26 22.09
CA SER A 28 -34.01 -6.93 21.22
C SER A 28 -33.12 -5.84 20.63
N GLU A 29 -31.94 -5.64 21.21
CA GLU A 29 -30.82 -5.02 20.50
C GLU A 29 -30.45 -5.95 19.34
N THR A 30 -31.10 -5.77 18.19
CA THR A 30 -30.54 -6.23 16.92
C THR A 30 -29.28 -5.42 16.71
N GLU A 31 -28.12 -6.05 16.88
CA GLU A 31 -26.85 -5.57 16.33
C GLU A 31 -27.13 -5.15 14.89
N ALA A 32 -26.79 -3.90 14.55
CA ALA A 32 -26.83 -3.42 13.18
C ALA A 32 -26.01 -4.40 12.35
N SER A 33 -26.67 -5.12 11.44
CA SER A 33 -25.99 -5.98 10.50
C SER A 33 -25.08 -5.09 9.65
N VAL A 34 -23.80 -5.04 9.99
CA VAL A 34 -22.77 -4.54 9.09
C VAL A 34 -22.91 -5.41 7.85
N ASP A 35 -23.27 -4.81 6.72
CA ASP A 35 -23.29 -5.53 5.45
C ASP A 35 -21.88 -6.09 5.22
N PRO A 36 -21.67 -7.42 5.16
CA PRO A 36 -20.35 -8.00 4.93
C PRO A 36 -19.75 -7.64 3.56
N GLN A 37 -20.46 -6.85 2.75
CA GLN A 37 -20.00 -6.30 1.48
C GLN A 37 -19.44 -4.87 1.56
N GLU A 38 -19.66 -4.13 2.64
CA GLU A 38 -19.11 -2.77 2.79
C GLU A 38 -17.75 -2.78 3.49
N PRO A 39 -16.77 -1.96 3.02
CA PRO A 39 -15.47 -1.86 3.67
C PRO A 39 -15.64 -1.28 5.09
N PRO A 40 -14.86 -1.75 6.09
CA PRO A 40 -14.93 -1.22 7.45
C PRO A 40 -14.30 0.17 7.61
N PHE A 41 -13.85 0.78 6.51
CA PHE A 41 -13.18 2.07 6.43
C PHE A 41 -13.66 2.90 5.23
N ILE A 42 -13.29 4.18 5.22
CA ILE A 42 -13.60 5.09 4.13
C ILE A 42 -12.72 4.76 2.92
N ILE A 43 -13.34 4.47 1.77
CA ILE A 43 -12.67 4.46 0.46
C ILE A 43 -12.85 5.82 -0.20
N ARG A 44 -11.74 6.45 -0.59
CA ARG A 44 -11.72 7.73 -1.33
C ARG A 44 -11.31 7.45 -2.77
N SER A 45 -12.22 7.71 -3.70
CA SER A 45 -12.05 7.39 -5.12
C SER A 45 -13.00 8.23 -5.97
N THR A 46 -12.69 8.45 -7.23
CA THR A 46 -13.68 8.91 -8.22
C THR A 46 -14.30 7.73 -8.97
N GLU A 47 -15.45 7.94 -9.61
CA GLU A 47 -16.02 6.92 -10.50
C GLU A 47 -15.14 6.67 -11.74
N GLU A 48 -14.38 7.69 -12.17
CA GLU A 48 -13.45 7.56 -13.29
C GLU A 48 -12.30 6.59 -12.96
N ASP A 49 -11.79 6.61 -11.72
CA ASP A 49 -10.78 5.65 -11.25
C ASP A 49 -11.26 4.20 -11.40
N TRP A 50 -12.51 3.94 -10.97
CA TRP A 50 -13.10 2.62 -11.08
C TRP A 50 -13.31 2.18 -12.53
N VAL A 51 -13.79 3.08 -13.40
CA VAL A 51 -13.95 2.79 -14.83
C VAL A 51 -12.60 2.46 -15.48
N ILE A 52 -11.55 3.19 -15.13
CA ILE A 52 -10.18 3.00 -15.62
C ILE A 52 -9.62 1.64 -15.16
N LEU A 53 -9.86 1.25 -13.91
CA LEU A 53 -9.47 -0.04 -13.32
C LEU A 53 -10.21 -1.21 -13.99
N GLU A 54 -11.54 -1.16 -14.02
CA GLU A 54 -12.38 -2.22 -14.61
C GLU A 54 -12.07 -2.43 -16.09
N LYS A 55 -11.80 -1.34 -16.82
CA LYS A 55 -11.37 -1.41 -18.22
C LYS A 55 -10.04 -2.17 -18.35
N ARG A 56 -9.04 -1.90 -17.50
CA ARG A 56 -7.75 -2.60 -17.53
C ARG A 56 -7.89 -4.08 -17.21
N ILE A 57 -8.70 -4.42 -16.20
CA ILE A 57 -9.00 -5.82 -15.84
C ILE A 57 -9.67 -6.54 -17.02
N LYS A 58 -10.67 -5.92 -17.64
CA LYS A 58 -11.33 -6.45 -18.84
C LYS A 58 -10.33 -6.69 -19.97
N GLU A 59 -9.49 -5.70 -20.29
CA GLU A 59 -8.48 -5.80 -21.34
C GLU A 59 -7.42 -6.87 -21.04
N ALA A 60 -7.09 -7.09 -19.75
CA ALA A 60 -6.19 -8.16 -19.32
C ALA A 60 -6.78 -9.55 -19.60
N PHE A 61 -8.07 -9.77 -19.29
CA PHE A 61 -8.74 -11.03 -19.62
C PHE A 61 -8.97 -11.22 -21.13
N GLU A 62 -9.25 -10.16 -21.89
CA GLU A 62 -9.33 -10.23 -23.36
C GLU A 62 -8.02 -10.68 -23.99
N GLN A 63 -6.88 -10.31 -23.39
CA GLN A 63 -5.54 -10.69 -23.81
C GLN A 63 -5.03 -12.00 -23.17
N ARG A 64 -5.83 -12.65 -22.33
CA ARG A 64 -5.46 -13.85 -21.57
C ARG A 64 -4.21 -13.68 -20.71
N LEU A 65 -4.04 -12.49 -20.12
CA LEU A 65 -2.91 -12.23 -19.22
C LEU A 65 -3.01 -13.09 -17.94
N ASP A 66 -4.20 -13.58 -17.58
CA ASP A 66 -4.46 -14.52 -16.48
C ASP A 66 -3.68 -15.84 -16.58
N LEU A 67 -3.10 -16.16 -17.74
CA LEU A 67 -2.30 -17.37 -17.95
C LEU A 67 -0.78 -17.13 -17.83
N LEU A 68 -0.35 -15.88 -17.65
CA LEU A 68 1.05 -15.55 -17.51
C LEU A 68 1.53 -15.84 -16.08
N PRO A 69 2.81 -16.22 -15.90
CA PRO A 69 3.43 -16.19 -14.57
C PRO A 69 3.28 -14.79 -13.93
N MET A 70 3.16 -14.70 -12.60
CA MET A 70 2.87 -13.43 -11.91
C MET A 70 3.80 -12.28 -12.33
N GLY A 71 5.11 -12.51 -12.45
CA GLY A 71 6.06 -11.48 -12.88
C GLY A 71 5.78 -10.93 -14.29
N ASP A 72 5.47 -11.79 -15.26
CA ASP A 72 5.10 -11.34 -16.61
C ASP A 72 3.74 -10.64 -16.64
N LEU A 73 2.78 -11.09 -15.81
CA LEU A 73 1.49 -10.42 -15.62
C LEU A 73 1.68 -8.99 -15.08
N VAL A 74 2.45 -8.83 -14.00
CA VAL A 74 2.80 -7.54 -13.39
C VAL A 74 3.46 -6.61 -14.41
N ALA A 75 4.45 -7.10 -15.17
CA ALA A 75 5.09 -6.31 -16.21
C ALA A 75 4.11 -5.88 -17.32
N LYS A 76 3.20 -6.77 -17.75
CA LYS A 76 2.21 -6.48 -18.79
C LYS A 76 1.16 -5.48 -18.33
N ILE A 77 0.64 -5.62 -17.13
CA ILE A 77 -0.30 -4.67 -16.54
C ILE A 77 0.39 -3.32 -16.34
N GLY A 78 1.61 -3.29 -15.81
CA GLY A 78 2.38 -2.06 -15.64
C GLY A 78 2.53 -1.27 -16.94
N LEU A 79 2.79 -1.95 -18.07
CA LEU A 79 2.92 -1.28 -19.37
C LEU A 79 1.63 -0.57 -19.83
N THR A 80 0.46 -0.93 -19.31
CA THR A 80 -0.81 -0.25 -19.60
C THR A 80 -0.95 1.12 -18.92
N PHE A 81 -0.04 1.45 -17.98
CA PHE A 81 0.03 2.75 -17.32
C PHE A 81 0.99 3.72 -18.00
N LEU A 82 1.67 3.33 -19.09
CA LEU A 82 2.54 4.24 -19.83
C LEU A 82 1.79 5.53 -20.21
N GLY A 83 2.36 6.68 -19.83
CA GLY A 83 1.76 7.98 -20.05
C GLY A 83 0.85 8.49 -18.94
N THR A 84 0.54 7.69 -17.90
CA THR A 84 -0.19 8.17 -16.71
C THR A 84 0.62 9.28 -16.02
N PRO A 85 0.03 10.46 -15.77
CA PRO A 85 0.68 11.56 -15.06
C PRO A 85 1.25 11.19 -13.70
N TYR A 86 2.34 11.85 -13.32
CA TYR A 86 2.86 11.80 -11.96
C TYR A 86 2.20 12.86 -11.07
N ALA A 87 1.70 12.47 -9.90
CA ALA A 87 1.35 13.39 -8.81
C ALA A 87 1.83 12.86 -7.45
N PRO A 88 2.49 13.69 -6.62
CA PRO A 88 2.81 13.34 -5.25
C PRO A 88 1.62 13.55 -4.32
N ASN A 89 1.63 12.92 -3.14
CA ASN A 89 0.68 13.14 -2.05
C ASN A 89 -0.79 12.85 -2.42
N THR A 90 -1.04 12.00 -3.43
CA THR A 90 -2.40 11.59 -3.81
C THR A 90 -3.10 10.84 -2.68
N LEU A 91 -2.34 10.20 -1.79
CA LEU A 91 -2.82 9.47 -0.62
C LEU A 91 -3.05 10.34 0.62
N ASP A 92 -2.89 11.66 0.53
CA ASP A 92 -2.93 12.57 1.70
C ASP A 92 -4.09 13.59 1.66
N PRO A 93 -5.35 13.17 1.43
CA PRO A 93 -6.49 14.06 1.61
C PRO A 93 -6.63 14.44 3.09
N ALA A 94 -7.18 15.62 3.35
CA ALA A 94 -7.42 16.07 4.72
C ALA A 94 -8.40 15.16 5.47
N GLY A 95 -8.10 14.88 6.74
CA GLY A 95 -8.94 14.09 7.65
C GLY A 95 -8.29 12.78 8.09
N GLU A 96 -9.13 11.84 8.54
CA GLU A 96 -8.70 10.51 8.99
C GLU A 96 -8.14 9.67 7.83
N GLU A 97 -7.15 8.81 8.10
CA GLU A 97 -6.63 7.85 7.13
C GLU A 97 -7.78 7.00 6.56
N GLY A 98 -7.75 6.76 5.26
CA GLY A 98 -8.71 5.91 4.56
C GLY A 98 -8.11 5.47 3.24
N LEU A 99 -8.61 4.39 2.68
CA LEU A 99 -8.04 3.79 1.49
C LEU A 99 -8.32 4.68 0.27
N VAL A 100 -7.27 5.29 -0.29
CA VAL A 100 -7.38 6.09 -1.51
C VAL A 100 -7.15 5.21 -2.76
N VAL A 101 -8.11 5.19 -3.67
CA VAL A 101 -7.99 4.58 -4.99
C VAL A 101 -7.90 5.70 -6.03
N GLU A 102 -6.67 5.92 -6.51
CA GLU A 102 -6.32 6.95 -7.49
C GLU A 102 -5.45 6.28 -8.57
N VAL A 103 -5.87 6.38 -9.84
CA VAL A 103 -5.19 5.72 -10.98
C VAL A 103 -4.97 6.64 -12.18
N GLN A 104 -5.47 7.87 -12.09
CA GLN A 104 -5.27 8.91 -13.09
C GLN A 104 -3.94 9.64 -12.86
N GLU A 105 -3.49 9.75 -11.61
CA GLU A 105 -2.19 10.31 -11.28
C GLU A 105 -1.46 9.45 -10.24
N LEU A 106 -0.21 9.06 -10.52
CA LEU A 106 0.51 8.08 -9.69
C LEU A 106 1.91 8.59 -9.33
N ASP A 107 2.32 8.40 -8.07
CA ASP A 107 3.73 8.44 -7.70
C ASP A 107 4.39 7.06 -7.86
N CYS A 108 5.67 6.96 -7.50
CA CYS A 108 6.40 5.71 -7.69
C CYS A 108 5.86 4.54 -6.86
N VAL A 109 5.38 4.79 -5.63
CA VAL A 109 4.88 3.76 -4.71
C VAL A 109 3.47 3.34 -5.13
N THR A 110 2.57 4.29 -5.29
CA THR A 110 1.19 4.05 -5.72
C THR A 110 1.12 3.38 -7.08
N PHE A 111 2.07 3.65 -7.99
CA PHE A 111 2.21 2.92 -9.24
C PHE A 111 2.48 1.43 -9.03
N VAL A 112 3.46 1.08 -8.18
CA VAL A 112 3.78 -0.32 -7.88
C VAL A 112 2.59 -1.01 -7.19
N GLU A 113 2.00 -0.39 -6.17
CA GLU A 113 0.85 -0.94 -5.45
C GLU A 113 -0.35 -1.17 -6.38
N THR A 114 -0.69 -0.19 -7.22
CA THR A 114 -1.81 -0.28 -8.17
C THR A 114 -1.61 -1.42 -9.17
N VAL A 115 -0.41 -1.54 -9.74
CA VAL A 115 -0.11 -2.59 -10.72
C VAL A 115 -0.14 -3.96 -10.05
N LEU A 116 0.42 -4.09 -8.85
CA LEU A 116 0.43 -5.37 -8.14
C LEU A 116 -0.98 -5.79 -7.71
N ALA A 117 -1.77 -4.87 -7.14
CA ALA A 117 -3.16 -5.14 -6.78
C ALA A 117 -4.00 -5.58 -7.99
N LEU A 118 -3.89 -4.86 -9.12
CA LEU A 118 -4.56 -5.24 -10.37
C LEU A 118 -4.13 -6.63 -10.85
N SER A 119 -2.83 -6.93 -10.78
CA SER A 119 -2.28 -8.21 -11.23
C SER A 119 -2.81 -9.36 -10.39
N ARG A 120 -2.88 -9.18 -9.07
CA ARG A 120 -3.47 -10.18 -8.16
C ARG A 120 -4.95 -10.39 -8.43
N VAL A 121 -5.74 -9.34 -8.66
CA VAL A 121 -7.15 -9.49 -9.06
C VAL A 121 -7.30 -10.32 -10.34
N VAL A 122 -6.49 -10.04 -11.37
CA VAL A 122 -6.54 -10.78 -12.64
C VAL A 122 -6.14 -12.24 -12.46
N HIS A 123 -5.09 -12.49 -11.68
CA HIS A 123 -4.60 -13.83 -11.36
C HIS A 123 -5.65 -14.63 -10.56
N ASP A 124 -6.11 -14.08 -9.43
CA ASP A 124 -6.93 -14.78 -8.44
C ASP A 124 -8.32 -15.11 -8.99
N LEU A 125 -8.92 -14.22 -9.79
CA LEU A 125 -10.22 -14.48 -10.42
C LEU A 125 -10.11 -15.54 -11.52
N GLY A 126 -9.06 -15.45 -12.36
CA GLY A 126 -8.98 -16.18 -13.61
C GLY A 126 -10.15 -15.90 -14.58
N VAL A 127 -10.06 -16.38 -15.82
CA VAL A 127 -11.09 -16.09 -16.84
C VAL A 127 -12.47 -16.65 -16.49
N ALA A 128 -12.54 -17.75 -15.71
CA ALA A 128 -13.80 -18.35 -15.30
C ALA A 128 -14.47 -17.52 -14.20
N GLY A 129 -13.73 -17.14 -13.16
CA GLY A 129 -14.23 -16.28 -12.09
C GLY A 129 -14.69 -14.95 -12.66
N TYR A 130 -13.85 -14.27 -13.45
CA TYR A 130 -14.18 -12.96 -14.04
C TYR A 130 -15.52 -12.93 -14.81
N ARG A 131 -15.90 -14.01 -15.50
CA ARG A 131 -17.18 -14.08 -16.24
C ARG A 131 -18.41 -14.11 -15.34
N GLU A 132 -18.24 -14.55 -14.10
CA GLU A 132 -19.29 -14.69 -13.10
C GLU A 132 -19.24 -13.54 -12.07
N THR A 133 -18.15 -12.79 -12.01
CA THR A 133 -17.94 -11.65 -11.10
C THR A 133 -18.63 -10.38 -11.62
N SER A 134 -19.43 -9.76 -10.76
CA SER A 134 -20.01 -8.45 -11.00
C SER A 134 -18.98 -7.32 -10.88
N SER A 135 -19.30 -6.13 -11.41
CA SER A 135 -18.46 -4.93 -11.23
C SER A 135 -18.20 -4.61 -9.76
N GLN A 136 -19.21 -4.76 -8.89
CA GLN A 136 -19.05 -4.50 -7.44
C GLN A 136 -18.05 -5.47 -6.80
N GLU A 137 -18.09 -6.75 -7.16
CA GLU A 137 -17.15 -7.76 -6.67
C GLU A 137 -15.72 -7.57 -7.23
N ILE A 138 -15.58 -7.06 -8.46
CA ILE A 138 -14.29 -6.66 -9.02
C ILE A 138 -13.68 -5.49 -8.22
N ARG A 139 -14.47 -4.44 -7.98
CA ARG A 139 -14.03 -3.28 -7.17
C ARG A 139 -13.64 -3.73 -5.77
N ARG A 140 -14.41 -4.66 -5.19
CA ARG A 140 -14.11 -5.30 -3.91
C ARG A 140 -12.77 -6.01 -3.90
N SER A 141 -12.60 -6.93 -4.84
CA SER A 141 -11.34 -7.69 -4.98
C SER A 141 -10.15 -6.75 -5.13
N TYR A 142 -10.30 -5.64 -5.87
CA TYR A 142 -9.23 -4.66 -6.02
C TYR A 142 -8.90 -3.91 -4.72
N TRP A 143 -9.91 -3.37 -4.02
CA TRP A 143 -9.62 -2.60 -2.81
C TRP A 143 -9.10 -3.49 -1.67
N GLU A 144 -9.54 -4.75 -1.58
CA GLU A 144 -9.01 -5.72 -0.62
C GLU A 144 -7.52 -6.00 -0.86
N GLN A 145 -7.12 -6.16 -2.14
CA GLN A 145 -5.71 -6.32 -2.49
C GLN A 145 -4.92 -5.03 -2.21
N LEU A 146 -5.47 -3.86 -2.53
CA LEU A 146 -4.79 -2.59 -2.28
C LEU A 146 -4.59 -2.31 -0.79
N GLU A 147 -5.60 -2.61 0.04
CA GLU A 147 -5.48 -2.51 1.50
C GLU A 147 -4.37 -3.44 2.00
N ALA A 148 -4.41 -4.71 1.57
CA ALA A 148 -3.44 -5.72 1.97
C ALA A 148 -2.00 -5.30 1.66
N LEU A 149 -1.78 -4.66 0.51
CA LEU A 149 -0.46 -4.19 0.10
C LEU A 149 0.02 -2.97 0.87
N ARG A 150 -0.88 -2.01 1.13
CA ARG A 150 -0.51 -0.64 1.56
C ARG A 150 -0.40 -0.50 3.07
N TYR A 151 -1.13 -1.31 3.82
CA TYR A 151 -1.22 -1.21 5.27
C TYR A 151 -0.62 -2.42 5.97
N ARG A 152 -0.01 -2.17 7.12
CA ARG A 152 0.69 -3.16 7.94
C ARG A 152 -0.22 -4.32 8.30
N ASP A 153 0.29 -5.53 8.17
CA ASP A 153 -0.47 -6.78 8.35
C ASP A 153 -1.74 -6.87 7.47
N GLY A 154 -1.81 -6.04 6.42
CA GLY A 154 -2.93 -5.93 5.50
C GLY A 154 -4.18 -5.24 6.07
N HIS A 155 -4.04 -4.43 7.11
CA HIS A 155 -5.16 -3.79 7.80
C HIS A 155 -4.99 -2.29 7.98
N LEU A 156 -5.96 -1.52 7.46
CA LEU A 156 -6.01 -0.08 7.68
C LEU A 156 -6.41 0.24 9.13
N ASP A 157 -5.47 0.81 9.89
CA ASP A 157 -5.65 1.32 11.26
C ASP A 157 -4.89 2.65 11.46
N GLY A 158 -5.44 3.72 10.86
CA GLY A 158 -4.88 5.06 10.96
C GLY A 158 -3.57 5.26 10.19
N TYR A 159 -3.03 6.48 10.23
CA TYR A 159 -1.87 6.88 9.41
C TYR A 159 -0.62 6.01 9.64
N LEU A 160 -0.40 5.54 10.87
CA LEU A 160 0.77 4.74 11.24
C LEU A 160 0.69 3.28 10.80
N SER A 161 -0.50 2.80 10.39
CA SER A 161 -0.62 1.49 9.75
C SER A 161 -0.14 1.51 8.31
N ARG A 162 -0.11 2.66 7.63
CA ARG A 162 0.39 2.75 6.25
C ARG A 162 1.90 2.52 6.22
N LEU A 163 2.35 1.71 5.27
CA LEU A 163 3.76 1.32 5.11
C LEU A 163 4.55 2.43 4.39
N HIS A 164 5.00 3.44 5.15
CA HIS A 164 5.66 4.63 4.58
C HIS A 164 7.12 4.41 4.13
N TYR A 165 7.83 3.48 4.78
CA TYR A 165 9.19 3.10 4.41
C TYR A 165 9.14 1.88 3.49
N PHE A 166 9.72 1.96 2.30
CA PHE A 166 9.48 0.93 1.29
C PHE A 166 10.19 -0.41 1.62
N SER A 167 11.24 -0.40 2.46
CA SER A 167 11.77 -1.66 3.01
C SER A 167 10.84 -2.30 4.04
N ASP A 168 10.03 -1.52 4.78
CA ASP A 168 8.95 -2.03 5.62
C ASP A 168 7.85 -2.63 4.73
N TRP A 169 7.49 -1.92 3.64
CA TRP A 169 6.53 -2.40 2.64
C TRP A 169 6.93 -3.77 2.07
N ILE A 170 8.19 -3.95 1.66
CA ILE A 170 8.69 -5.22 1.12
C ILE A 170 8.55 -6.35 2.15
N LYS A 171 8.96 -6.11 3.40
CA LYS A 171 8.98 -7.12 4.46
C LYS A 171 7.58 -7.53 4.91
N ASP A 172 6.68 -6.56 5.05
CA ASP A 172 5.28 -6.84 5.39
C ASP A 172 4.63 -7.69 4.30
N ASN A 173 4.77 -7.27 3.04
CA ASN A 173 4.24 -8.02 1.91
C ASN A 173 4.90 -9.39 1.72
N ALA A 174 6.16 -9.56 2.12
CA ALA A 174 6.80 -10.87 2.17
C ALA A 174 6.22 -11.77 3.26
N LYS A 175 5.92 -11.22 4.44
CA LYS A 175 5.23 -11.94 5.53
C LYS A 175 3.82 -12.36 5.12
N LEU A 176 3.13 -11.55 4.31
CA LEU A 176 1.82 -11.87 3.74
C LEU A 176 1.90 -12.87 2.57
N GLY A 177 3.09 -13.25 2.10
CA GLY A 177 3.28 -14.17 0.97
C GLY A 177 2.91 -13.55 -0.38
N VAL A 178 2.90 -12.21 -0.48
CA VAL A 178 2.58 -11.48 -1.72
C VAL A 178 3.83 -11.31 -2.59
N VAL A 179 4.99 -11.14 -1.95
CA VAL A 179 6.30 -11.05 -2.61
C VAL A 179 7.32 -11.91 -1.87
N GLU A 180 8.47 -12.18 -2.49
CA GLU A 180 9.65 -12.68 -1.79
C GLU A 180 10.83 -11.71 -2.00
N GLU A 181 11.68 -11.54 -0.99
CA GLU A 181 12.95 -10.82 -1.16
C GLU A 181 13.92 -11.69 -1.96
N VAL A 182 14.47 -11.15 -3.05
CA VAL A 182 15.43 -11.84 -3.90
C VAL A 182 16.81 -11.23 -3.67
N PHE A 183 17.82 -12.11 -3.61
CA PHE A 183 19.23 -11.77 -3.34
C PHE A 183 19.53 -11.44 -1.87
N GLU A 184 19.31 -12.38 -0.96
CA GLU A 184 19.72 -12.25 0.46
C GLU A 184 21.19 -12.63 0.73
N SER A 185 21.89 -13.15 -0.28
CA SER A 185 23.30 -13.53 -0.21
C SER A 185 24.09 -12.93 -1.38
N TYR A 186 25.41 -13.12 -1.40
CA TYR A 186 26.31 -12.49 -2.37
C TYR A 186 25.69 -12.45 -3.79
N PRO A 187 25.63 -11.27 -4.44
CA PRO A 187 26.41 -10.06 -4.16
C PRO A 187 25.76 -9.04 -3.20
N ALA A 188 24.65 -9.39 -2.54
CA ALA A 188 24.03 -8.48 -1.60
C ALA A 188 24.89 -8.19 -0.36
N ARG A 189 24.72 -6.99 0.19
CA ARG A 189 25.29 -6.52 1.46
C ARG A 189 24.19 -6.20 2.44
N ILE A 190 24.52 -6.23 3.72
CA ILE A 190 23.60 -5.81 4.77
C ILE A 190 23.78 -4.31 4.99
N ASP A 191 22.70 -3.56 4.74
CA ASP A 191 22.55 -2.20 5.20
C ASP A 191 22.19 -2.20 6.70
N THR A 192 22.93 -1.39 7.46
CA THR A 192 22.77 -1.19 8.91
C THR A 192 22.50 0.26 9.27
N GLU A 193 22.28 1.13 8.29
CA GLU A 193 21.99 2.53 8.52
C GLU A 193 20.65 2.70 9.26
N PRO A 194 20.52 3.67 10.17
CA PRO A 194 19.27 3.88 10.87
C PRO A 194 18.23 4.50 9.94
N ILE A 195 16.98 4.10 10.06
CA ILE A 195 15.82 4.72 9.43
C ILE A 195 15.26 5.74 10.42
N THR A 196 15.25 7.02 10.06
CA THR A 196 14.85 8.13 10.95
C THR A 196 14.23 9.32 10.22
N PHE A 197 13.99 9.22 8.91
CA PHE A 197 13.74 10.39 8.06
C PHE A 197 12.46 11.15 8.44
N MET A 198 11.35 10.45 8.62
CA MET A 198 10.06 11.07 8.93
C MET A 198 10.07 11.80 10.26
N THR A 199 10.61 11.20 11.33
CA THR A 199 10.66 11.86 12.64
C THR A 199 11.75 12.94 12.75
N ALA A 200 12.76 12.90 11.88
CA ALA A 200 13.71 14.00 11.72
C ALA A 200 13.10 15.20 10.94
N HIS A 201 12.06 14.95 10.14
CA HIS A 201 11.43 15.94 9.26
C HIS A 201 9.89 15.99 9.39
N PRO A 202 9.29 16.05 10.60
CA PRO A 202 7.85 15.91 10.78
C PRO A 202 7.05 17.01 10.06
N ASP A 203 7.62 18.21 9.91
CA ASP A 203 6.97 19.34 9.20
C ASP A 203 6.74 19.08 7.69
N ALA A 204 7.45 18.11 7.10
CA ALA A 204 7.30 17.71 5.71
C ALA A 204 6.07 16.80 5.47
N TYR A 205 5.51 16.23 6.53
CA TYR A 205 4.38 15.29 6.48
C TYR A 205 3.17 15.92 7.14
N TRP A 206 2.10 16.14 6.37
CA TRP A 206 0.95 16.90 6.88
C TRP A 206 0.34 16.24 8.12
N GLN A 207 0.23 14.91 8.15
CA GLN A 207 -0.32 14.17 9.30
C GLN A 207 0.54 14.32 10.56
N LEU A 208 1.87 14.26 10.44
CA LEU A 208 2.77 14.40 11.59
C LEU A 208 2.84 15.85 12.09
N ARG A 209 2.68 16.82 11.18
CA ARG A 209 2.62 18.24 11.54
C ARG A 209 1.31 18.61 12.24
N GLU A 210 0.17 18.13 11.71
CA GLU A 210 -1.14 18.44 12.28
C GLU A 210 -1.42 17.64 13.56
N ASP A 211 -0.91 16.40 13.65
CA ASP A 211 -0.95 15.60 14.88
C ASP A 211 0.46 15.17 15.34
N PRO A 212 1.16 16.04 16.09
CA PRO A 212 2.46 15.72 16.66
C PRO A 212 2.46 14.54 17.64
N THR A 213 1.29 14.06 18.09
CA THR A 213 1.20 12.89 18.97
C THR A 213 1.54 11.59 18.25
N LEU A 214 1.51 11.59 16.92
CA LEU A 214 1.95 10.47 16.08
C LEU A 214 3.47 10.31 16.04
N VAL A 215 4.24 11.37 16.29
CA VAL A 215 5.72 11.38 16.14
C VAL A 215 6.41 10.37 17.06
N PRO A 216 6.09 10.25 18.37
CA PRO A 216 6.68 9.21 19.23
C PRO A 216 6.39 7.79 18.76
N ALA A 217 5.21 7.53 18.22
CA ALA A 217 4.83 6.22 17.71
C ALA A 217 5.52 5.91 16.37
N MET A 218 5.62 6.87 15.45
CA MET A 218 6.45 6.74 14.24
C MET A 218 7.92 6.50 14.58
N LYS A 219 8.45 7.16 15.61
CA LYS A 219 9.81 6.93 16.07
C LYS A 219 10.02 5.49 16.54
N LYS A 220 9.01 4.89 17.18
CA LYS A 220 9.10 3.49 17.59
C LYS A 220 9.16 2.55 16.38
N ILE A 221 8.38 2.84 15.34
CA ILE A 221 8.44 2.13 14.06
C ILE A 221 9.84 2.25 13.45
N GLU A 222 10.38 3.46 13.35
CA GLU A 222 11.72 3.73 12.85
C GLU A 222 12.83 3.01 13.64
N GLU A 223 12.74 3.00 14.97
CA GLU A 223 13.66 2.26 15.85
C GLU A 223 13.61 0.75 15.56
N ASP A 224 12.41 0.19 15.43
CA ASP A 224 12.22 -1.24 15.16
C ASP A 224 12.75 -1.61 13.76
N LEU A 225 12.47 -0.80 12.74
CA LEU A 225 13.00 -0.98 11.38
C LEU A 225 14.53 -0.87 11.33
N SER A 226 15.10 0.06 12.10
CA SER A 226 16.55 0.26 12.19
C SER A 226 17.29 -0.95 12.80
N GLN A 227 16.61 -1.77 13.62
CA GLN A 227 17.21 -3.00 14.17
C GLN A 227 17.17 -4.18 13.21
N GLN A 228 16.40 -4.08 12.12
CA GLN A 228 16.28 -5.16 11.15
C GLN A 228 17.39 -5.08 10.11
N SER A 229 17.94 -6.24 9.73
CA SER A 229 18.84 -6.33 8.58
C SER A 229 18.06 -6.04 7.30
N ARG A 230 18.67 -5.29 6.38
CA ARG A 230 18.16 -5.05 5.03
C ARG A 230 19.24 -5.47 4.04
N ALA A 231 18.98 -6.51 3.27
CA ALA A 231 19.89 -6.94 2.22
C ALA A 231 19.65 -6.07 0.98
N TYR A 232 20.71 -5.52 0.40
CA TYR A 232 20.64 -4.76 -0.84
C TYR A 232 21.82 -5.09 -1.74
N ILE A 233 21.63 -4.94 -3.04
CA ILE A 233 22.69 -5.09 -4.04
C ILE A 233 23.29 -3.71 -4.30
N PRO A 234 24.57 -3.48 -3.96
CA PRO A 234 25.22 -2.20 -4.24
C PRO A 234 25.22 -1.89 -5.73
N GLU A 235 25.16 -0.60 -6.09
CA GLU A 235 25.09 -0.13 -7.49
C GLU A 235 26.13 -0.79 -8.42
N ILE A 236 27.34 -1.02 -7.92
CA ILE A 236 28.45 -1.62 -8.68
C ILE A 236 28.24 -3.10 -9.00
N ASN A 237 27.37 -3.78 -8.24
CA ASN A 237 27.08 -5.20 -8.34
C ASN A 237 25.77 -5.52 -9.08
N ILE A 238 25.00 -4.51 -9.50
CA ILE A 238 23.72 -4.74 -10.21
C ILE A 238 23.95 -5.51 -11.52
N TYR A 239 25.07 -5.27 -12.21
CA TYR A 239 25.43 -6.04 -13.41
C TYR A 239 25.61 -7.54 -13.14
N ASP A 240 26.08 -7.91 -11.95
CA ASP A 240 26.37 -9.31 -11.61
C ASP A 240 25.08 -10.15 -11.49
N VAL A 241 23.95 -9.49 -11.19
CA VAL A 241 22.63 -10.12 -10.97
C VAL A 241 21.61 -9.79 -12.05
N GLU A 242 21.95 -8.99 -13.06
CA GLU A 242 20.97 -8.50 -14.04
C GLU A 242 20.27 -9.64 -14.80
N GLN A 243 20.93 -10.80 -14.96
CA GLN A 243 20.34 -11.98 -15.60
C GLN A 243 19.30 -12.69 -14.72
N ASP A 244 19.38 -12.52 -13.40
CA ASP A 244 18.50 -13.15 -12.42
C ASP A 244 17.31 -12.26 -12.01
N ILE A 245 17.35 -10.97 -12.37
CA ILE A 245 16.20 -10.06 -12.26
C ILE A 245 15.22 -10.38 -13.38
N LEU A 246 13.96 -10.65 -13.02
CA LEU A 246 12.91 -11.09 -13.93
C LEU A 246 11.95 -9.95 -14.26
N ASN A 247 11.13 -10.14 -15.30
CA ASN A 247 10.01 -9.23 -15.54
C ASN A 247 9.09 -9.23 -14.31
N GLY A 248 8.60 -8.05 -13.93
CA GLY A 248 7.67 -7.90 -12.82
C GLY A 248 8.32 -7.83 -11.45
N ASP A 249 9.61 -8.17 -11.32
CA ASP A 249 10.35 -7.93 -10.08
C ASP A 249 10.22 -6.43 -9.71
N ILE A 250 9.86 -6.17 -8.46
CA ILE A 250 9.75 -4.83 -7.90
C ILE A 250 11.16 -4.40 -7.50
N VAL A 251 11.57 -3.27 -8.05
CA VAL A 251 12.90 -2.70 -7.82
C VAL A 251 12.76 -1.51 -6.89
N ALA A 252 13.33 -1.62 -5.69
CA ALA A 252 13.43 -0.53 -4.75
C ALA A 252 14.87 0.02 -4.78
N ALA A 253 15.08 1.20 -5.38
CA ALA A 253 16.38 1.84 -5.41
C ALA A 253 16.72 2.41 -4.03
N THR A 254 17.76 1.88 -3.39
CA THR A 254 18.20 2.30 -2.05
C THR A 254 18.67 3.74 -2.09
N SER A 255 18.51 4.47 -0.98
CA SER A 255 18.88 5.88 -0.90
C SER A 255 20.24 6.09 -0.25
N SER A 256 21.02 7.04 -0.78
CA SER A 256 22.22 7.55 -0.10
C SER A 256 21.91 8.66 0.93
N LEU A 257 20.62 9.00 1.12
CA LEU A 257 20.19 10.04 2.04
C LEU A 257 20.03 9.48 3.45
N ALA A 258 20.78 10.05 4.41
CA ALA A 258 20.75 9.63 5.80
C ALA A 258 19.31 9.55 6.36
N GLY A 259 18.96 8.41 6.96
CA GLY A 259 17.67 8.17 7.58
C GLY A 259 16.60 7.61 6.64
N LEU A 260 16.82 7.59 5.32
CA LEU A 260 15.88 7.11 4.31
C LEU A 260 16.42 5.83 3.67
N ASP A 261 15.59 4.79 3.61
CA ASP A 261 15.96 3.48 3.07
C ASP A 261 15.88 3.42 1.54
N ILE A 262 14.75 3.82 0.96
CA ILE A 262 14.46 3.72 -0.48
C ILE A 262 14.14 5.10 -1.04
N ALA A 263 14.84 5.47 -2.11
CA ALA A 263 14.65 6.76 -2.78
C ALA A 263 13.61 6.71 -3.90
N HIS A 264 13.44 5.56 -4.54
CA HIS A 264 12.57 5.40 -5.69
C HIS A 264 12.18 3.93 -5.88
N THR A 265 11.00 3.66 -6.42
CA THR A 265 10.58 2.29 -6.77
C THR A 265 9.98 2.18 -8.17
N GLY A 266 9.92 0.96 -8.69
CA GLY A 266 9.34 0.65 -9.99
C GLY A 266 9.36 -0.86 -10.28
N ILE A 267 9.05 -1.21 -11.53
CA ILE A 267 8.91 -2.59 -11.98
C ILE A 267 10.00 -2.89 -13.00
N ALA A 268 10.72 -3.99 -12.82
CA ALA A 268 11.70 -4.49 -13.76
C ALA A 268 11.01 -4.97 -15.05
N ILE A 269 11.51 -4.49 -16.19
CA ILE A 269 11.12 -5.01 -17.50
C ILE A 269 12.35 -5.30 -18.34
N ARG A 270 12.34 -6.42 -19.06
CA ARG A 270 13.39 -6.77 -20.02
C ARG A 270 13.14 -6.11 -21.36
N LYS A 271 14.09 -5.30 -21.80
CA LYS A 271 14.12 -4.67 -23.12
C LYS A 271 15.48 -4.92 -23.75
N GLU A 272 15.49 -5.51 -24.95
CA GLU A 272 16.72 -5.75 -25.72
C GLU A 272 17.81 -6.51 -24.93
N GLY A 273 17.39 -7.45 -24.07
CA GLY A 273 18.28 -8.28 -23.27
C GLY A 273 18.81 -7.63 -21.97
N ARG A 274 18.48 -6.36 -21.71
CA ARG A 274 18.84 -5.63 -20.50
C ARG A 274 17.62 -5.37 -19.61
N VAL A 275 17.84 -5.15 -18.32
CA VAL A 275 16.75 -4.80 -17.39
C VAL A 275 16.57 -3.29 -17.39
N HIS A 276 15.36 -2.82 -17.60
CA HIS A 276 14.97 -1.42 -17.50
C HIS A 276 13.93 -1.26 -16.37
N LEU A 277 13.76 -0.02 -15.91
CA LEU A 277 12.81 0.32 -14.87
C LEU A 277 11.57 0.95 -15.49
N LEU A 278 10.42 0.30 -15.37
CA LEU A 278 9.11 0.90 -15.59
C LEU A 278 8.69 1.61 -14.30
N HIS A 279 8.50 2.94 -14.34
CA HIS A 279 8.25 3.72 -13.13
C HIS A 279 7.51 5.04 -13.40
N ALA A 280 6.85 5.56 -12.37
CA ALA A 280 6.42 6.95 -12.30
C ALA A 280 7.61 7.81 -11.79
N PRO A 281 8.16 8.74 -12.57
CA PRO A 281 9.50 9.29 -12.32
C PRO A 281 9.55 10.43 -11.30
N LEU A 282 8.78 11.50 -11.51
CA LEU A 282 8.78 12.74 -10.71
C LEU A 282 7.73 13.72 -11.25
N VAL A 283 7.51 14.81 -10.50
CA VAL A 283 6.56 15.89 -10.82
C VAL A 283 6.73 16.42 -12.24
N GLY A 284 5.63 16.47 -13.01
CA GLY A 284 5.62 16.90 -14.41
C GLY A 284 6.07 15.81 -15.41
N GLY A 285 6.44 14.63 -14.92
CA GLY A 285 6.65 13.43 -15.72
C GLY A 285 5.39 12.58 -15.86
N VAL A 286 5.55 11.46 -16.55
CA VAL A 286 4.55 10.42 -16.72
C VAL A 286 5.20 9.06 -16.50
N VAL A 287 4.40 8.04 -16.17
CA VAL A 287 4.86 6.65 -16.11
C VAL A 287 5.55 6.29 -17.42
N GLN A 288 6.78 5.80 -17.30
CA GLN A 288 7.67 5.58 -18.44
C GLN A 288 8.62 4.41 -18.19
N VAL A 289 9.21 3.90 -19.25
CA VAL A 289 10.37 3.01 -19.17
C VAL A 289 11.63 3.85 -19.15
N SER A 290 12.55 3.55 -18.23
CA SER A 290 13.84 4.23 -18.15
C SER A 290 14.58 4.15 -19.49
N ALA A 291 15.17 5.27 -19.92
CA ALA A 291 15.95 5.30 -21.16
C ALA A 291 17.21 4.43 -21.07
N LYS A 292 17.86 4.42 -19.91
CA LYS A 292 19.02 3.59 -19.59
C LYS A 292 18.58 2.30 -18.88
N PRO A 293 19.33 1.20 -19.02
CA PRO A 293 19.10 0.02 -18.20
C PRO A 293 19.34 0.31 -16.71
N LEU A 294 18.85 -0.58 -15.85
CA LEU A 294 18.78 -0.39 -14.40
C LEU A 294 20.17 -0.13 -13.79
N ALA A 295 21.17 -0.96 -14.12
CA ALA A 295 22.51 -0.81 -13.56
C ALA A 295 23.12 0.57 -13.88
N GLU A 296 23.09 0.99 -15.14
CA GLU A 296 23.53 2.31 -15.59
C GLU A 296 22.72 3.44 -14.94
N ARG A 297 21.40 3.26 -14.82
CA ARG A 297 20.51 4.25 -14.21
C ARG A 297 20.88 4.52 -12.76
N ILE A 298 21.09 3.48 -11.95
CA ILE A 298 21.42 3.63 -10.53
C ILE A 298 22.78 4.31 -10.39
N LEU A 299 23.80 3.83 -11.13
CA LEU A 299 25.16 4.40 -11.12
C LEU A 299 25.22 5.89 -11.50
N ASP A 300 24.29 6.38 -12.32
CA ASP A 300 24.24 7.78 -12.74
C ASP A 300 23.52 8.71 -11.75
N LEU A 301 22.82 8.17 -10.73
CA LEU A 301 21.97 8.94 -9.83
C LEU A 301 22.60 9.06 -8.45
N GLU A 302 23.13 10.25 -8.10
CA GLU A 302 23.84 10.50 -6.83
C GLU A 302 23.05 10.17 -5.55
N ARG A 303 21.72 10.08 -5.62
CA ARG A 303 20.84 9.80 -4.48
C ARG A 303 20.43 8.33 -4.35
N GLN A 304 20.98 7.47 -5.20
CA GLN A 304 20.74 6.03 -5.20
C GLN A 304 22.07 5.30 -5.17
N ASP A 305 22.20 4.27 -4.36
CA ASP A 305 23.47 3.55 -4.13
C ASP A 305 23.36 2.03 -4.27
N GLY A 306 22.19 1.54 -4.72
CA GLY A 306 21.91 0.14 -4.91
C GLY A 306 20.43 -0.15 -5.13
N VAL A 307 20.06 -1.42 -5.03
CA VAL A 307 18.68 -1.89 -5.17
C VAL A 307 18.36 -3.02 -4.19
N MET A 308 17.14 -3.03 -3.69
CA MET A 308 16.47 -4.23 -3.18
C MET A 308 15.51 -4.75 -4.27
N ILE A 309 15.37 -6.08 -4.36
CA ILE A 309 14.50 -6.72 -5.34
C ILE A 309 13.46 -7.55 -4.58
N ALA A 310 12.17 -7.26 -4.83
CA ALA A 310 11.06 -8.06 -4.33
C ALA A 310 10.33 -8.71 -5.51
N ARG A 311 10.21 -10.03 -5.52
CA ARG A 311 9.58 -10.79 -6.60
C ARG A 311 8.14 -11.11 -6.25
N PRO A 312 7.15 -10.70 -7.06
CA PRO A 312 5.76 -11.09 -6.89
C PRO A 312 5.58 -12.61 -6.90
N LEU A 313 4.80 -13.12 -5.95
CA LEU A 313 4.42 -14.53 -5.84
C LEU A 313 3.01 -14.77 -6.39
N ASP A 314 2.79 -15.98 -6.93
CA ASP A 314 1.48 -16.49 -7.39
C ASP A 314 0.52 -16.67 -6.21
#